data_AF-A0A254RYA6-F1
#
_entry.id   AF-A0A254RYA6-F1
#
_cell.length_a   1.000
_cell.length_b   1.000
_cell.length_c   1.000
_cell.angle_alpha   90.00
_cell.angle_beta   90.00
_cell.angle_gamma   90.00
#
_symmetry.space_group_name_H-M   'P 1'
#
loop_
_entity.id
_entity.type
_entity.pdbx_description
1 polymer ?
#
loop_
_entity_poly.entity_id
_entity_poly.type
_entity_poly.pdbx_seq_one_letter_code
_entity_poly.pdbx_strand_id
1 'polypeptide(L)'
;MSVFRVRKVAFINFGLLFIFLASWISWYMYPLARSVTKEFSFEYGFAAAEWEEHFFYGKVSYAAVPSLFGGSNIPFFDKIYFQLNGDSKCTFVLYANDEILDELAEWYDFSAANASEIPMEVRAVKVGDKYVVKSMTSTEGTLSWEYLMDEFHFYWCFVGLCLVAFMVLVGIALILVGLVHKPRQLKSQPLPNGAE
;
A
#
# COMPACT_ATOMS: atom_id res chain seq x y z
N MET A 1 15.55 8.43 -39.73
CA MET A 1 16.14 7.63 -38.62
C MET A 1 15.68 8.07 -37.21
N SER A 2 15.15 9.28 -36.98
CA SER A 2 14.90 9.76 -35.59
C SER A 2 13.70 9.09 -34.89
N VAL A 3 12.56 8.93 -35.56
CA VAL A 3 11.29 8.44 -34.94
C VAL A 3 11.41 7.03 -34.33
N PHE A 4 12.21 6.15 -34.92
CA PHE A 4 12.36 4.77 -34.43
C PHE A 4 13.28 4.64 -33.22
N ARG A 5 14.30 5.50 -33.13
CA ARG A 5 15.14 5.59 -31.92
C ARG A 5 14.31 6.08 -30.74
N VAL A 6 13.40 7.03 -30.99
CA VAL A 6 12.49 7.58 -29.99
C VAL A 6 11.53 6.51 -29.45
N ARG A 7 10.94 5.66 -30.30
CA ARG A 7 10.01 4.59 -29.85
C ARG A 7 10.69 3.53 -28.98
N LYS A 8 11.89 3.08 -29.35
CA LYS A 8 12.66 2.12 -28.55
C LYS A 8 13.01 2.68 -27.17
N VAL A 9 13.46 3.93 -27.11
CA VAL A 9 13.77 4.63 -25.87
C VAL A 9 12.50 4.82 -25.02
N ALA A 10 11.36 5.13 -25.64
CA ALA A 10 10.09 5.25 -24.93
C ALA A 10 9.67 3.94 -24.25
N PHE A 11 9.71 2.79 -24.94
CA PHE A 11 9.37 1.50 -24.34
C PHE A 11 10.24 1.15 -23.13
N ILE A 12 11.54 1.40 -23.21
CA ILE A 12 12.47 1.15 -22.10
C ILE A 12 12.17 2.10 -20.93
N ASN A 13 11.97 3.39 -21.19
CA ASN A 13 11.67 4.37 -20.15
C ASN A 13 10.33 4.07 -19.44
N PHE A 14 9.28 3.73 -20.18
CA PHE A 14 8.01 3.32 -19.57
C PHE A 14 8.16 2.02 -18.78
N GLY A 15 8.92 1.05 -19.29
CA GLY A 15 9.18 -0.19 -18.56
C GLY A 15 9.91 0.04 -17.23
N LEU A 16 10.93 0.90 -17.23
CA LEU A 16 11.64 1.31 -16.01
C LEU A 16 10.72 2.10 -15.05
N LEU A 17 9.86 2.97 -15.58
CA LEU A 17 8.87 3.70 -14.79
C LEU A 17 7.91 2.73 -14.08
N PHE A 18 7.40 1.70 -14.76
CA PHE A 18 6.53 0.71 -14.15
C PHE A 18 7.23 -0.08 -13.03
N ILE A 19 8.50 -0.47 -13.22
CA ILE A 19 9.28 -1.15 -12.19
C ILE A 19 9.55 -0.23 -11.00
N PHE A 20 9.84 1.05 -11.25
CA PHE A 20 10.01 2.06 -10.21
C PHE A 20 8.71 2.24 -9.40
N LEU A 21 7.57 2.41 -10.07
CA LEU A 21 6.26 2.53 -9.42
C LEU A 21 5.90 1.28 -8.62
N ALA A 22 6.15 0.08 -9.16
CA ALA A 22 5.93 -1.17 -8.44
C ALA A 22 6.76 -1.26 -7.16
N SER A 23 8.03 -0.83 -7.21
CA SER A 23 8.93 -0.78 -6.05
C SER A 23 8.45 0.24 -5.02
N TRP A 24 8.00 1.41 -5.49
CA TRP A 24 7.47 2.47 -4.64
C TRP A 24 6.16 2.06 -3.95
N ILE A 25 5.21 1.43 -4.66
CA ILE A 25 3.97 0.91 -4.07
C ILE A 25 4.28 -0.20 -3.06
N SER A 26 5.22 -1.09 -3.40
CA SER A 26 5.67 -2.16 -2.49
C SER A 26 6.20 -1.60 -1.17
N TRP A 27 6.90 -0.46 -1.20
CA TRP A 27 7.34 0.23 0.02
C TRP A 27 6.18 0.73 0.89
N TYR A 28 5.12 1.28 0.28
CA TYR A 28 3.93 1.72 1.02
C TYR A 28 3.12 0.56 1.62
N MET A 29 3.05 -0.56 0.89
CA MET A 29 2.36 -1.78 1.31
C MET A 29 3.16 -2.58 2.35
N TYR A 30 4.49 -2.43 2.39
CA TYR A 30 5.38 -3.24 3.22
C TYR A 30 4.93 -3.38 4.69
N PRO A 31 4.55 -2.31 5.42
CA PRO A 31 4.21 -2.48 6.83
C PRO A 31 2.92 -3.29 7.03
N LEU A 32 1.94 -3.12 6.13
CA LEU A 32 0.69 -3.87 6.13
C LEU A 32 0.95 -5.35 5.80
N ALA A 33 1.65 -5.61 4.69
CA ALA A 33 2.03 -6.96 4.28
C ALA A 33 2.87 -7.68 5.34
N ARG A 34 3.78 -6.96 6.00
CA ARG A 34 4.57 -7.50 7.11
C ARG A 34 3.70 -7.79 8.33
N SER A 35 2.66 -7.01 8.58
CA SER A 35 1.73 -7.26 9.68
C SER A 35 0.86 -8.50 9.44
N VAL A 36 0.46 -8.78 8.20
CA VAL A 36 -0.37 -9.96 7.83
C VAL A 36 0.48 -11.22 7.73
N THR A 37 1.63 -11.16 7.06
CA THR A 37 2.52 -12.33 6.93
C THR A 37 3.08 -12.82 8.27
N LYS A 38 3.20 -11.93 9.25
CA LYS A 38 3.58 -12.29 10.64
C LYS A 38 2.53 -13.17 11.31
N GLU A 39 1.25 -12.88 11.11
CA GLU A 39 0.14 -13.67 11.67
C GLU A 39 -0.01 -15.01 10.93
N PHE A 40 0.03 -15.01 9.60
CA PHE A 40 -0.07 -16.23 8.80
C PHE A 40 1.06 -17.24 9.08
N SER A 41 2.25 -16.75 9.48
CA SER A 41 3.38 -17.61 9.85
C SER A 41 3.16 -18.35 11.19
N PHE A 42 2.36 -17.77 12.09
CA PHE A 42 1.99 -18.39 13.37
C PHE A 42 0.97 -19.51 13.18
N GLU A 43 -0.04 -19.29 12.33
CA GLU A 43 -1.11 -20.26 12.09
C GLU A 43 -0.65 -21.52 11.33
N TYR A 44 0.37 -21.40 10.46
CA TYR A 44 0.85 -22.50 9.62
C TYR A 44 2.23 -23.08 9.98
N GLY A 45 2.77 -22.77 11.17
CA GLY A 45 3.92 -23.48 11.75
C GLY A 45 5.29 -23.24 11.10
N PHE A 46 5.47 -22.18 10.31
CA PHE A 46 6.77 -21.81 9.76
C PHE A 46 7.51 -20.89 10.73
N ALA A 47 8.42 -21.46 11.53
CA ALA A 47 9.37 -20.77 12.41
C ALA A 47 8.92 -19.36 12.82
N ALA A 48 7.87 -19.30 13.63
CA ALA A 48 7.33 -18.08 14.16
C ALA A 48 8.44 -17.38 14.96
N ALA A 49 9.01 -16.32 14.38
CA ALA A 49 9.67 -15.35 15.22
C ALA A 49 8.61 -14.85 16.21
N GLU A 50 8.88 -14.96 17.51
CA GLU A 50 7.99 -14.50 18.57
C GLU A 50 7.72 -13.01 18.35
N TRP A 51 6.50 -12.66 17.92
CA TRP A 51 6.07 -11.27 17.85
C TRP A 51 4.78 -11.15 18.64
N GLU A 52 4.88 -10.49 19.78
CA GLU A 52 3.78 -10.25 20.71
C GLU A 52 2.79 -9.27 20.07
N GLU A 53 1.53 -9.69 19.96
CA GLU A 53 0.44 -8.73 19.88
C GLU A 53 0.46 -7.90 21.17
N HIS A 54 0.50 -6.58 21.02
CA HIS A 54 0.54 -5.69 22.15
C HIS A 54 -0.84 -5.07 22.35
N PHE A 55 -1.28 -5.10 23.61
CA PHE A 55 -2.51 -4.50 24.08
C PHE A 55 -2.19 -3.14 24.68
N PHE A 56 -2.89 -2.12 24.21
CA PHE A 56 -2.75 -0.76 24.70
C PHE A 56 -4.10 -0.24 25.15
N TYR A 57 -4.09 0.50 26.26
CA TYR A 57 -5.26 1.17 26.79
C TYR A 57 -4.96 2.64 26.94
N GLY A 58 -5.88 3.48 26.48
CA GLY A 58 -5.70 4.91 26.61
C GLY A 58 -6.74 5.74 25.89
N LYS A 59 -6.47 7.03 25.85
CA LYS A 59 -7.25 7.99 25.05
C LYS A 59 -6.38 8.54 23.94
N VAL A 60 -6.98 8.85 22.79
CA VAL A 60 -6.23 9.41 21.67
C VAL A 60 -5.82 10.83 21.98
N SER A 61 -4.52 11.05 21.96
CA SER A 61 -3.90 12.34 22.27
C SER A 61 -3.52 13.12 21.02
N TYR A 62 -3.34 12.42 19.90
CA TYR A 62 -2.95 12.99 18.63
C TYR A 62 -3.39 12.06 17.51
N ALA A 63 -3.88 12.64 16.41
CA ALA A 63 -4.20 11.94 15.17
C ALA A 63 -3.74 12.76 13.96
N ALA A 64 -3.27 12.09 12.92
CA ALA A 64 -2.85 12.69 11.68
C ALA A 64 -3.25 11.80 10.50
N VAL A 65 -3.95 12.41 9.55
CA VAL A 65 -4.33 11.80 8.28
C VAL A 65 -3.40 12.39 7.20
N PRO A 66 -2.44 11.62 6.64
CA PRO A 66 -1.54 12.11 5.61
C PRO A 66 -2.33 12.43 4.33
N SER A 67 -2.30 13.69 3.91
CA SER A 67 -3.11 14.19 2.78
C SER A 67 -2.51 13.94 1.39
N LEU A 68 -1.31 13.37 1.25
CA LEU A 68 -0.63 13.25 -0.05
C LEU A 68 -1.45 12.46 -1.09
N PHE A 69 -2.24 11.48 -0.62
CA PHE A 69 -3.19 10.71 -1.42
C PHE A 69 -4.52 10.52 -0.70
N GLY A 70 -4.82 11.42 0.26
CA GLY A 70 -6.02 11.35 1.09
C GLY A 70 -7.29 11.26 0.25
N GLY A 71 -8.15 10.29 0.56
CA GLY A 71 -9.41 10.06 -0.16
C GLY A 71 -9.24 9.22 -1.44
N SER A 72 -8.15 8.47 -1.56
CA SER A 72 -7.99 7.48 -2.63
C SER A 72 -8.86 6.23 -2.42
N ASN A 73 -9.39 6.07 -1.21
CA ASN A 73 -10.09 4.88 -0.72
C ASN A 73 -9.21 3.61 -0.81
N ILE A 74 -7.88 3.79 -0.71
CA ILE A 74 -6.89 2.72 -0.77
C ILE A 74 -6.13 2.73 0.56
N PRO A 75 -6.26 1.70 1.42
CA PRO A 75 -5.84 1.81 2.83
C PRO A 75 -4.35 2.03 3.05
N PHE A 76 -3.48 1.53 2.17
CA PHE A 76 -2.04 1.76 2.30
C PHE A 76 -1.60 3.19 1.95
N PHE A 77 -2.46 3.93 1.25
CA PHE A 77 -2.34 5.37 1.01
C PHE A 77 -3.10 6.17 2.07
N ASP A 78 -4.32 5.74 2.41
CA ASP A 78 -5.24 6.38 3.37
C ASP A 78 -5.11 5.79 4.79
N LYS A 79 -3.92 5.90 5.37
CA LYS A 79 -3.65 5.42 6.74
C LYS A 79 -3.70 6.55 7.75
N ILE A 80 -4.27 6.27 8.91
CA ILE A 80 -4.33 7.20 10.03
C ILE A 80 -3.20 6.90 11.01
N TYR A 81 -2.45 7.94 11.36
CA TYR A 81 -1.45 7.86 12.42
C TYR A 81 -2.01 8.45 13.70
N PHE A 82 -1.93 7.74 14.82
CA PHE A 82 -2.38 8.29 16.09
C PHE A 82 -1.52 7.83 17.28
N GLN A 83 -1.69 8.50 18.41
CA GLN A 83 -0.95 8.24 19.65
C GLN A 83 -1.91 8.19 20.84
N LEU A 84 -1.65 7.30 21.78
CA LEU A 84 -2.41 7.18 23.02
C LEU A 84 -1.69 7.88 24.18
N ASN A 85 -2.46 8.51 25.07
CA ASN A 85 -1.99 9.07 26.35
C ASN A 85 -0.81 10.07 26.25
N GLY A 86 -0.61 10.71 25.09
CA GLY A 86 0.50 11.64 24.85
C GLY A 86 1.85 10.96 24.64
N ASP A 87 1.89 9.63 24.47
CA ASP A 87 3.16 8.92 24.26
C ASP A 87 3.65 9.07 22.81
N SER A 88 4.57 10.02 22.62
CA SER A 88 5.19 10.26 21.31
C SER A 88 6.09 9.13 20.82
N LYS A 89 6.41 8.13 21.66
CA LYS A 89 7.23 6.97 21.28
C LYS A 89 6.39 5.83 20.69
N CYS A 90 5.08 5.83 20.92
CA CYS A 90 4.17 4.81 20.44
C CYS A 90 3.23 5.38 19.37
N THR A 91 3.61 5.22 18.11
CA THR A 91 2.77 5.64 16.97
C THR A 91 2.01 4.45 16.41
N PHE A 92 0.68 4.55 16.44
CA PHE A 92 -0.25 3.60 15.85
C PHE A 92 -0.55 3.96 14.41
N VAL A 93 -0.79 2.95 13.60
CA VAL A 93 -1.16 3.06 12.18
C VAL A 93 -2.41 2.25 11.97
N LEU A 94 -3.52 2.94 11.73
CA LEU A 94 -4.76 2.32 11.28
C LEU A 94 -4.82 2.44 9.77
N TYR A 95 -4.93 1.31 9.10
CA TYR A 95 -5.28 1.27 7.68
C TYR A 95 -6.81 1.26 7.62
N ALA A 96 -7.41 2.24 6.95
CA ALA A 96 -8.84 2.37 6.85
C ALA A 96 -9.24 2.80 5.44
N ASN A 97 -10.43 2.38 5.01
CA ASN A 97 -11.13 2.86 3.84
C ASN A 97 -12.33 3.70 4.31
N ASP A 98 -13.09 4.28 3.38
CA ASP A 98 -14.23 5.13 3.74
C ASP A 98 -15.28 4.38 4.59
N GLU A 99 -15.49 3.08 4.34
CA GLU A 99 -16.41 2.23 5.10
C GLU A 99 -16.01 2.11 6.58
N ILE A 100 -14.73 1.83 6.86
CA ILE A 100 -14.21 1.76 8.24
C ILE A 100 -14.27 3.13 8.90
N LEU A 101 -14.02 4.21 8.15
CA LEU A 101 -14.10 5.57 8.70
C LEU A 101 -15.53 5.98 9.02
N ASP A 102 -16.49 5.57 8.20
CA ASP A 102 -17.91 5.81 8.43
C ASP A 102 -18.39 5.03 9.68
N GLU A 103 -18.01 3.75 9.81
CA GLU A 103 -18.31 2.96 11.01
C GLU A 103 -17.67 3.56 12.26
N LEU A 104 -16.40 3.98 12.16
CA LEU A 104 -15.72 4.67 13.26
C LEU A 104 -16.45 5.96 13.63
N ALA A 105 -16.83 6.78 12.65
CA ALA A 105 -17.49 8.07 12.90
C ALA A 105 -18.80 7.96 13.68
N GLU A 106 -19.45 6.79 13.70
CA GLU A 106 -20.65 6.54 14.52
C GLU A 106 -20.36 6.61 16.03
N TRP A 107 -19.16 6.23 16.45
CA TRP A 107 -18.80 6.11 17.87
C TRP A 107 -17.45 6.76 18.25
N TYR A 108 -16.66 7.19 17.27
CA TYR A 108 -15.35 7.79 17.43
C TYR A 108 -14.83 8.46 16.13
N ASP A 109 -14.63 9.78 16.15
CA ASP A 109 -14.04 10.52 15.04
C ASP A 109 -12.66 11.08 15.41
N PHE A 110 -11.63 10.75 14.62
CA PHE A 110 -10.27 11.25 14.79
C PHE A 110 -10.14 12.77 14.62
N SER A 111 -11.11 13.42 13.98
CA SER A 111 -11.15 14.87 13.76
C SER A 111 -11.92 15.63 14.84
N ALA A 112 -12.66 14.92 15.69
CA ALA A 112 -13.51 15.53 16.70
C ALA A 112 -12.73 16.00 17.94
N ALA A 113 -13.13 17.14 18.50
CA ALA A 113 -12.46 17.74 19.66
C ALA A 113 -12.55 16.88 20.94
N ASN A 114 -13.54 15.96 21.01
CA ASN A 114 -13.76 15.02 22.11
C ASN A 114 -13.10 13.65 21.89
N ALA A 115 -12.38 13.44 20.79
CA ALA A 115 -11.66 12.19 20.53
C ALA A 115 -10.69 11.81 21.67
N SER A 116 -10.15 12.80 22.36
CA SER A 116 -9.27 12.61 23.53
C SER A 116 -9.99 12.24 24.82
N GLU A 117 -11.33 12.19 24.83
CA GLU A 117 -12.12 11.87 26.02
C GLU A 117 -12.59 10.42 26.05
N ILE A 118 -12.66 9.77 24.89
CA ILE A 118 -13.15 8.41 24.71
C ILE A 118 -12.01 7.41 25.03
N PRO A 119 -12.20 6.52 26.02
CA PRO A 119 -11.24 5.45 26.29
C PRO A 119 -11.32 4.38 25.19
N MET A 120 -10.16 3.87 24.77
CA MET A 120 -10.06 2.76 23.84
C MET A 120 -9.01 1.72 24.27
N GLU A 121 -9.32 0.47 23.92
CA GLU A 121 -8.38 -0.64 23.81
C GLU A 121 -7.94 -0.74 22.35
N VAL A 122 -6.64 -0.82 22.13
CA VAL A 122 -6.05 -1.04 20.81
C VAL A 122 -5.17 -2.28 20.87
N ARG A 123 -5.46 -3.26 20.01
CA ARG A 123 -4.54 -4.37 19.75
C ARG A 123 -3.73 -4.04 18.52
N ALA A 124 -2.42 -4.21 18.60
CA ALA A 124 -1.55 -3.85 17.49
C ALA A 124 -0.28 -4.71 17.43
N VAL A 125 0.25 -4.86 16.22
CA VAL A 125 1.51 -5.57 15.96
C VAL A 125 2.60 -4.58 15.61
N LYS A 126 3.77 -4.73 16.24
CA LYS A 126 4.93 -3.87 15.98
C LYS A 126 5.57 -4.18 14.61
N VAL A 127 5.72 -3.15 13.78
CA VAL A 127 6.41 -3.21 12.48
C VAL A 127 7.36 -2.03 12.37
N GLY A 128 8.66 -2.28 12.57
CA GLY A 128 9.67 -1.22 12.71
C GLY A 128 9.41 -0.39 13.96
N ASP A 129 9.29 0.92 13.79
CA ASP A 129 9.04 1.88 14.88
C ASP A 129 7.54 2.19 15.10
N LYS A 130 6.66 1.46 14.43
CA LYS A 130 5.21 1.72 14.41
C LYS A 130 4.42 0.50 14.82
N TYR A 131 3.21 0.72 15.31
CA TYR A 131 2.25 -0.31 15.69
C TYR A 131 1.11 -0.33 14.68
N VAL A 132 0.99 -1.41 13.91
CA VAL A 132 -0.12 -1.61 12.97
C VAL A 132 -1.32 -2.10 13.77
N VAL A 133 -2.40 -1.34 13.75
CA VAL A 133 -3.63 -1.64 14.48
C VAL A 133 -4.28 -2.90 13.92
N LYS A 134 -4.79 -3.74 14.80
CA LYS A 134 -5.40 -5.04 14.52
C LYS A 134 -6.84 -5.11 15.00
N SER A 135 -7.15 -4.42 16.10
CA SER A 135 -8.52 -4.19 16.54
C SER A 135 -8.58 -2.92 17.38
N MET A 136 -9.76 -2.33 17.46
CA MET A 136 -10.04 -1.18 18.33
C MET A 136 -11.36 -1.41 19.05
N THR A 137 -11.39 -1.24 20.36
CA THR A 137 -12.60 -1.40 21.16
C THR A 137 -12.78 -0.19 22.05
N SER A 138 -13.97 0.37 22.05
CA SER A 138 -14.39 1.43 22.98
C SER A 138 -15.68 1.02 23.70
N THR A 139 -16.19 1.90 24.56
CA THR A 139 -17.48 1.72 25.24
C THR A 139 -18.66 1.78 24.28
N GLU A 140 -18.50 2.45 23.14
CA GLU A 140 -19.58 2.74 22.19
C GLU A 140 -19.54 1.89 20.92
N GLY A 141 -18.40 1.27 20.60
CA GLY A 141 -18.24 0.49 19.38
C GLY A 141 -16.98 -0.38 19.39
N THR A 142 -16.87 -1.28 18.41
CA THR A 142 -15.72 -2.18 18.27
C THR A 142 -15.43 -2.46 16.81
N LEU A 143 -14.20 -2.17 16.41
CA LEU A 143 -13.59 -2.64 15.18
C LEU A 143 -12.88 -3.96 15.49
N SER A 144 -13.52 -5.09 15.13
CA SER A 144 -13.07 -6.42 15.53
C SER A 144 -11.80 -6.85 14.81
N TRP A 145 -11.10 -7.82 15.40
CA TRP A 145 -9.88 -8.37 14.82
C TRP A 145 -10.19 -9.13 13.53
N GLU A 146 -11.26 -9.94 13.52
CA GLU A 146 -11.67 -10.75 12.38
C GLU A 146 -11.97 -9.86 11.17
N TYR A 147 -12.70 -8.76 11.38
CA TYR A 147 -13.03 -7.84 10.31
C TYR A 147 -11.77 -7.12 9.78
N LEU A 148 -10.93 -6.58 10.68
CA LEU A 148 -9.77 -5.83 10.25
C LEU A 148 -8.69 -6.72 9.60
N MET A 149 -8.44 -7.92 10.15
CA MET A 149 -7.37 -8.80 9.68
C MET A 149 -7.79 -9.71 8.54
N ASP A 150 -8.77 -10.56 8.79
CA ASP A 150 -9.08 -11.67 7.89
C ASP A 150 -9.75 -11.16 6.62
N GLU A 151 -10.61 -10.15 6.77
CA GLU A 151 -11.32 -9.57 5.64
C GLU A 151 -10.53 -8.42 5.04
N PHE A 152 -10.21 -7.39 5.83
CA PHE A 152 -9.75 -6.12 5.28
C PHE A 152 -8.25 -6.09 4.94
N HIS A 153 -7.36 -6.31 5.91
CA HIS A 153 -5.92 -6.26 5.68
C HIS A 153 -5.44 -7.32 4.71
N PHE A 154 -5.96 -8.54 4.80
CA PHE A 154 -5.63 -9.61 3.88
C PHE A 154 -6.05 -9.28 2.44
N TYR A 155 -7.30 -8.84 2.25
CA TYR A 155 -7.81 -8.45 0.93
C TYR A 155 -6.93 -7.35 0.29
N TRP A 156 -6.65 -6.28 1.02
CA TRP A 156 -5.86 -5.17 0.48
C TRP A 156 -4.39 -5.52 0.26
N CYS A 157 -3.80 -6.40 1.08
CA CYS A 157 -2.49 -6.99 0.80
C CYS A 157 -2.50 -7.78 -0.50
N PHE A 158 -3.51 -8.61 -0.71
CA PHE A 158 -3.62 -9.42 -1.92
C PHE A 158 -3.78 -8.56 -3.18
N VAL A 159 -4.70 -7.58 -3.14
CA VAL A 159 -4.90 -6.61 -4.24
C VAL A 159 -3.61 -5.86 -4.55
N GLY A 160 -2.92 -5.37 -3.52
CA GLY A 160 -1.64 -4.66 -3.68
C GLY A 160 -0.55 -5.54 -4.30
N LEU A 161 -0.44 -6.81 -3.88
CA LEU A 161 0.49 -7.78 -4.48
C LEU A 161 0.17 -8.05 -5.95
N CYS A 162 -1.11 -8.23 -6.30
CA CYS A 162 -1.53 -8.39 -7.69
C CYS A 162 -1.18 -7.18 -8.55
N LEU A 163 -1.39 -5.96 -8.03
CA LEU A 163 -1.05 -4.71 -8.72
C LEU A 163 0.46 -4.59 -8.96
N VAL A 164 1.27 -4.86 -7.94
CA VAL A 164 2.74 -4.85 -8.04
C VAL A 164 3.21 -5.89 -9.07
N ALA A 165 2.71 -7.12 -9.00
CA ALA A 165 3.06 -8.18 -9.94
C ALA A 165 2.71 -7.79 -11.38
N PHE A 166 1.52 -7.23 -11.60
CA PHE A 166 1.09 -6.73 -12.90
C PHE A 166 2.03 -5.65 -13.44
N MET A 167 2.35 -4.63 -12.64
CA MET A 167 3.26 -3.55 -13.04
C MET A 167 4.67 -4.07 -13.39
N VAL A 168 5.20 -5.02 -12.60
CA VAL A 168 6.50 -5.64 -12.89
C VAL A 168 6.46 -6.42 -14.20
N LEU A 169 5.43 -7.24 -14.43
CA LEU A 169 5.29 -8.02 -15.65
C LEU A 169 5.17 -7.13 -16.89
N VAL A 170 4.33 -6.09 -16.83
CA VAL A 170 4.20 -5.10 -17.91
C VAL A 170 5.52 -4.36 -18.12
N GLY A 171 6.19 -3.94 -17.05
CA GLY A 171 7.48 -3.26 -17.12
C GLY A 171 8.55 -4.08 -17.82
N ILE A 172 8.68 -5.36 -17.45
CA ILE A 172 9.59 -6.32 -18.09
C ILE A 172 9.21 -6.52 -19.56
N ALA A 173 7.93 -6.71 -19.87
CA ALA A 173 7.47 -6.90 -21.24
C ALA A 173 7.82 -5.71 -22.14
N LEU A 174 7.63 -4.47 -21.66
CA LEU A 174 7.99 -3.26 -22.40
C LEU A 174 9.50 -3.16 -22.64
N ILE A 175 10.33 -3.51 -21.65
CA ILE A 175 11.79 -3.55 -21.81
C ILE A 175 12.18 -4.58 -22.87
N LEU A 176 11.63 -5.79 -22.81
CA LEU A 176 11.90 -6.85 -23.79
C LEU A 176 11.48 -6.42 -25.20
N VAL A 177 10.29 -5.84 -25.36
CA VAL A 177 9.82 -5.31 -26.65
C VAL A 177 10.77 -4.22 -27.16
N GLY A 178 11.21 -3.29 -26.30
CA GLY A 178 12.18 -2.26 -26.65
C GLY A 178 13.54 -2.83 -27.07
N LEU A 179 14.01 -3.89 -26.43
CA LEU A 179 15.27 -4.55 -26.78
C LEU A 179 15.17 -5.31 -28.10
N VAL A 180 14.10 -6.08 -28.30
CA VAL A 180 13.90 -6.99 -29.45
C VAL A 180 13.43 -6.26 -30.72
N HIS A 181 12.75 -5.11 -30.62
CA HIS A 181 12.31 -4.36 -31.80
C HIS A 181 13.50 -3.94 -32.68
N LYS A 182 13.73 -4.70 -33.76
CA LYS A 182 14.65 -4.34 -34.84
C LYS A 182 14.00 -3.28 -35.74
N PRO A 183 14.79 -2.36 -36.32
CA PRO A 183 14.26 -1.37 -37.25
C PRO A 183 13.64 -2.11 -38.45
N ARG A 184 12.34 -1.87 -38.69
CA ARG A 184 11.73 -2.19 -39.99
C ARG A 184 12.47 -1.33 -41.01
N GLN A 185 13.38 -1.93 -41.77
CA GLN A 185 14.01 -1.23 -42.88
C GLN A 185 12.91 -0.90 -43.88
N LEU A 186 12.52 0.38 -43.95
CA LEU A 186 11.74 0.90 -45.06
C LEU A 186 12.60 0.65 -46.30
N LYS A 187 12.23 -0.39 -47.05
CA LYS A 187 12.83 -0.74 -48.33
C LYS A 187 12.76 0.52 -49.19
N SER A 188 13.90 1.16 -49.41
CA SER A 188 14.01 2.28 -50.33
C SER A 188 13.41 1.82 -51.65
N GLN A 189 12.37 2.50 -52.12
CA GLN A 189 11.86 2.30 -53.47
C GLN A 189 13.04 2.54 -54.43
N PRO A 190 13.34 1.61 -55.36
CA PRO A 190 14.29 1.89 -56.41
C PRO A 190 13.75 3.05 -57.24
N LEU A 191 14.57 4.10 -57.41
CA LEU A 191 14.32 5.14 -58.40
C LEU A 191 14.07 4.46 -59.76
N PRO A 192 13.05 4.88 -60.53
CA PRO A 192 12.88 4.36 -61.87
C PRO A 192 14.11 4.77 -62.68
N ASN A 193 14.95 3.78 -63.03
CA ASN A 193 15.93 3.91 -64.08
C ASN A 193 15.17 4.17 -65.38
N GLY A 194 15.28 5.37 -65.92
CA GLY A 194 14.70 5.69 -67.22
C GLY A 194 14.40 7.17 -67.41
N ALA A 195 15.42 7.95 -67.68
CA ALA A 195 15.32 9.03 -68.65
C ALA A 195 16.71 9.18 -69.29
N GLU A 196 16.73 8.90 -70.59
CA GLU A 196 17.85 8.97 -71.52
C GLU A 196 18.54 10.34 -71.54
#